data_AF-A0A932Y125-F1
#
_entry.id   AF-A0A932Y125-F1
#
_cell.length_a   1.000
_cell.length_b   1.000
_cell.length_c   1.000
_cell.angle_alpha   90.00
_cell.angle_beta   90.00
_cell.angle_gamma   90.00
#
_symmetry.space_group_name_H-M   'P 1'
#
loop_
_entity.id
_entity.type
_entity.pdbx_description
1 polymer ?
#
loop_
_entity_poly.entity_id
_entity_poly.type
_entity_poly.pdbx_seq_one_letter_code
_entity_poly.pdbx_strand_id
1 'polypeptide(L)'
;MAIGRSILTGSGLAKFTVLVALFAILADASVGHGLTWENDPYWTYWITKTFLIATVFGLGTAWFGLGVKRGAAITAVHTLILTVYYWSLSPIGLPSSPEWLNLEHTWITGLPIHFGVIFLGYLLALWVWQRQAVIKTASKIALSQFGWKSLAMSLAIVVVAGGLSNLALSEFTGLSWYVTRLLITLPFVMLWRGLVGRDRLASVVGGIVLALIWATYSQYLGPGGLPDLHNLRLWSQDAPPAPVHWLGYNQLWLISFPIYITSMVSLLLLGSYQSLGLSLKKPLMMGALAVATVSLVAGLAIPDKSSGATAHIFANGQLVTERGAYYDNKFSAGIGRIDIMATDAGNRVSPLPPHDSLKLSADIRSGGHRYHLTAERAMVDDPLGEFTTWWGVGLDVLHHGRSGIGSGKLPVIDSRLAVFGMGDLMMDGKLLASGVAVHAMTAEKGLAGNRHLELDVGDSRMPPIAGLPGGHLRVLWPDYKGQIPGHSAGRYWGGGAVLLASVLSGLWLNSPRRKS
;
A
#
# COMPACT_ATOMS: atom_id res chain seq x y z
N MET A 1 18.91 -36.72 16.34
CA MET A 1 18.42 -37.27 15.06
C MET A 1 18.71 -36.22 14.00
N ALA A 2 19.74 -36.43 13.17
CA ALA A 2 20.02 -35.54 12.05
C ALA A 2 18.77 -35.51 11.17
N ILE A 3 18.28 -34.30 10.84
CA ILE A 3 17.22 -34.12 9.85
C ILE A 3 17.87 -34.44 8.49
N GLY A 4 18.03 -35.74 8.24
CA GLY A 4 18.40 -36.30 6.95
C GLY A 4 17.41 -35.76 5.93
N ARG A 5 17.89 -35.54 4.70
CA ARG A 5 17.08 -35.17 3.54
C ARG A 5 15.76 -35.94 3.57
N SER A 6 14.69 -35.35 4.09
CA SER A 6 13.36 -35.92 3.89
C SER A 6 13.14 -35.75 2.40
N ILE A 7 13.24 -36.84 1.64
CA ILE A 7 13.01 -36.81 0.21
C ILE A 7 11.58 -36.28 0.03
N LEU A 8 11.47 -35.02 -0.38
CA LEU A 8 10.19 -34.44 -0.74
C LEU A 8 9.73 -35.16 -2.00
N THR A 9 8.51 -35.69 -1.98
CA THR A 9 7.87 -36.14 -3.22
C THR A 9 7.63 -34.92 -4.12
N GLY A 10 7.49 -35.13 -5.44
CA GLY A 10 7.18 -34.03 -6.36
C GLY A 10 5.93 -33.24 -5.94
N SER A 11 4.88 -33.93 -5.47
CA SER A 11 3.68 -33.28 -4.92
C SER A 11 3.96 -32.48 -3.65
N GLY A 12 4.85 -32.99 -2.78
CA GLY A 12 5.23 -32.28 -1.56
C GLY A 12 6.03 -31.02 -1.85
N LEU A 13 6.97 -31.10 -2.78
CA LEU A 13 7.72 -29.95 -3.28
C LEU A 13 6.77 -28.89 -3.85
N ALA A 14 5.86 -29.27 -4.75
CA ALA A 14 4.92 -28.33 -5.37
C ALA A 14 4.05 -27.59 -4.33
N LYS A 15 3.49 -28.32 -3.35
CA LYS A 15 2.69 -27.73 -2.26
C LYS A 15 3.52 -26.78 -1.41
N PHE A 16 4.75 -27.17 -1.05
CA PHE A 16 5.63 -26.32 -0.27
C PHE A 16 5.99 -25.03 -1.02
N THR A 17 6.32 -25.14 -2.31
CA THR A 17 6.62 -23.98 -3.17
C THR A 17 5.46 -22.99 -3.22
N VAL A 18 4.22 -23.48 -3.41
CA VAL A 18 3.02 -22.63 -3.43
C VAL A 18 2.84 -21.94 -2.08
N LEU A 19 3.03 -22.66 -0.95
CA LEU A 19 2.95 -22.05 0.37
C LEU A 19 3.99 -20.94 0.58
N VAL A 20 5.24 -21.16 0.15
CA VAL A 20 6.29 -20.13 0.24
C VAL A 20 5.91 -18.92 -0.58
N ALA A 21 5.49 -19.10 -1.84
CA ALA A 21 5.12 -18.00 -2.73
C ALA A 21 3.97 -17.16 -2.16
N LEU A 22 2.90 -17.81 -1.67
CA LEU A 22 1.74 -17.12 -1.11
C LEU A 22 2.05 -16.40 0.21
N PHE A 23 2.82 -17.02 1.12
CA PHE A 23 3.17 -16.36 2.37
C PHE A 23 4.21 -15.25 2.19
N ALA A 24 5.17 -15.43 1.27
CA ALA A 24 6.17 -14.41 0.98
C ALA A 24 5.54 -13.19 0.30
N ILE A 25 4.65 -13.38 -0.68
CA ILE A 25 3.97 -12.25 -1.32
C ILE A 25 3.00 -11.55 -0.35
N LEU A 26 2.33 -12.30 0.54
CA LEU A 26 1.51 -11.70 1.60
C LEU A 26 2.36 -10.87 2.56
N ALA A 27 3.51 -11.39 3.01
CA ALA A 27 4.42 -10.66 3.90
C ALA A 27 4.99 -9.41 3.22
N ASP A 28 5.31 -9.49 1.93
CA ASP A 28 5.79 -8.36 1.14
C ASP A 28 4.69 -7.31 0.95
N ALA A 29 3.46 -7.72 0.61
CA ALA A 29 2.32 -6.84 0.44
C ALA A 29 1.86 -6.17 1.74
N SER A 30 1.86 -6.91 2.85
CA SER A 30 1.43 -6.38 4.16
C SER A 30 2.54 -5.57 4.84
N VAL A 31 3.73 -6.14 5.00
CA VAL A 31 4.78 -5.55 5.83
C VAL A 31 5.70 -4.65 5.02
N GLY A 32 6.18 -5.11 3.86
CA GLY A 32 7.06 -4.31 3.00
C GLY A 32 6.33 -3.11 2.41
N HIS A 33 5.41 -3.38 1.51
CA HIS A 33 4.65 -2.37 0.78
C HIS A 33 3.57 -1.68 1.63
N GLY A 34 2.86 -2.41 2.49
CA GLY A 34 1.78 -1.84 3.29
C GLY A 34 2.29 -1.01 4.49
N LEU A 35 2.99 -1.67 5.42
CA LEU A 35 3.38 -1.06 6.70
C LEU A 35 4.65 -0.20 6.61
N THR A 36 5.60 -0.56 5.73
CA THR A 36 6.91 0.11 5.66
C THR A 36 6.96 1.21 4.61
N TRP A 37 6.56 0.92 3.38
CA TRP A 37 6.64 1.87 2.25
C TRP A 37 5.34 2.60 1.92
N GLU A 38 4.20 2.06 2.34
CA GLU A 38 2.86 2.55 1.98
C GLU A 38 2.65 2.80 0.48
N ASN A 39 3.14 1.89 -0.35
CA ASN A 39 2.99 1.96 -1.80
C ASN A 39 2.29 0.71 -2.34
N ASP A 40 1.63 0.86 -3.50
CA ASP A 40 1.11 -0.28 -4.26
C ASP A 40 1.89 -0.42 -5.57
N PRO A 41 2.74 -1.43 -5.71
CA PRO A 41 3.30 -1.76 -7.00
C PRO A 41 2.20 -2.37 -7.88
N TYR A 42 2.26 -2.18 -9.20
CA TYR A 42 1.22 -2.66 -10.12
C TYR A 42 0.85 -4.12 -9.93
N TRP A 43 -0.37 -4.49 -10.30
CA TRP A 43 -0.81 -5.88 -10.30
C TRP A 43 0.14 -6.85 -11.05
N THR A 44 0.82 -6.38 -12.10
CA THR A 44 1.85 -7.15 -12.82
C THR A 44 3.05 -7.50 -11.95
N TYR A 45 3.44 -6.61 -11.03
CA TYR A 45 4.47 -6.86 -10.01
C TYR A 45 4.08 -8.04 -9.12
N TRP A 46 2.86 -7.99 -8.57
CA TRP A 46 2.38 -9.00 -7.62
C TRP A 46 2.39 -10.40 -8.23
N ILE A 47 1.93 -10.51 -9.49
CA ILE A 47 1.93 -11.77 -10.23
C ILE A 47 3.36 -12.23 -10.52
N THR A 48 4.17 -11.36 -11.13
CA THR A 48 5.53 -11.72 -11.59
C THR A 48 6.42 -12.12 -10.42
N LYS A 49 6.38 -11.36 -9.32
CA LYS A 49 7.14 -11.66 -8.11
C LYS A 49 6.71 -12.97 -7.46
N THR A 50 5.41 -13.27 -7.45
CA THR A 50 4.91 -14.56 -6.94
C THR A 50 5.48 -15.74 -7.74
N PHE A 51 5.50 -15.65 -9.07
CA PHE A 51 6.09 -16.69 -9.92
C PHE A 51 7.62 -16.78 -9.78
N LEU A 52 8.30 -15.65 -9.61
CA LEU A 52 9.74 -15.64 -9.34
C LEU A 52 10.06 -16.33 -8.01
N ILE A 53 9.33 -16.00 -6.93
CA ILE A 53 9.46 -16.67 -5.63
C ILE A 53 9.21 -18.18 -5.79
N ALA A 54 8.11 -18.57 -6.44
CA ALA A 54 7.80 -19.98 -6.67
C ALA A 54 8.91 -20.71 -7.44
N THR A 55 9.47 -20.08 -8.46
CA THR A 55 10.54 -20.68 -9.29
C THR A 55 11.81 -20.89 -8.48
N VAL A 56 12.30 -19.83 -7.82
CA VAL A 56 13.57 -19.89 -7.07
C VAL A 56 13.44 -20.82 -5.86
N PHE A 57 12.34 -20.76 -5.11
CA PHE A 57 12.15 -21.66 -3.96
C PHE A 57 11.81 -23.08 -4.36
N GLY A 58 11.12 -23.30 -5.48
CA GLY A 58 10.88 -24.64 -6.01
C GLY A 58 12.18 -25.34 -6.39
N LEU A 59 13.01 -24.69 -7.22
CA LEU A 59 14.32 -25.24 -7.62
C LEU A 59 15.29 -25.33 -6.44
N GLY A 60 15.39 -24.26 -5.64
CA GLY A 60 16.26 -24.22 -4.48
C GLY A 60 15.91 -25.30 -3.44
N THR A 61 14.61 -25.50 -3.18
CA THR A 61 14.17 -26.56 -2.26
C THR A 61 14.40 -27.95 -2.85
N ALA A 62 14.24 -28.14 -4.16
CA ALA A 62 14.54 -29.41 -4.84
C ALA A 62 16.02 -29.80 -4.70
N TRP A 63 16.93 -28.84 -4.87
CA TRP A 63 18.38 -29.09 -4.81
C TRP A 63 18.92 -29.16 -3.38
N PHE A 64 18.53 -28.22 -2.52
CA PHE A 64 19.13 -28.06 -1.19
C PHE A 64 18.29 -28.67 -0.07
N GLY A 65 17.00 -28.92 -0.31
CA GLY A 65 16.04 -29.40 0.68
C GLY A 65 15.50 -28.31 1.60
N LEU A 66 14.73 -28.72 2.61
CA LEU A 66 14.10 -27.84 3.60
C LEU A 66 15.02 -27.52 4.78
N GLY A 67 14.83 -26.36 5.40
CA GLY A 67 15.42 -25.98 6.68
C GLY A 67 15.76 -24.50 6.74
N VAL A 68 15.81 -23.94 7.95
CA VAL A 68 16.02 -22.50 8.19
C VAL A 68 17.25 -21.94 7.45
N LYS A 69 18.43 -22.57 7.61
CA LYS A 69 19.68 -22.12 6.96
C LYS A 69 19.61 -22.20 5.42
N ARG A 70 18.97 -23.26 4.89
CA ARG A 70 18.81 -23.45 3.45
C ARG A 70 17.83 -22.43 2.88
N GLY A 71 16.72 -22.19 3.56
CA GLY A 71 15.77 -21.14 3.24
C GLY A 71 16.40 -19.76 3.21
N ALA A 72 17.24 -19.42 4.19
CA ALA A 72 17.96 -18.15 4.19
C ALA A 72 18.88 -18.00 2.97
N ALA A 73 19.63 -19.06 2.62
CA ALA A 73 20.48 -19.06 1.42
C ALA A 73 19.67 -18.91 0.13
N ILE A 74 18.55 -19.64 -0.02
CA ILE A 74 17.65 -19.52 -1.17
C ILE A 74 17.03 -18.12 -1.24
N THR A 75 16.67 -17.54 -0.09
CA THR A 75 16.15 -16.16 -0.01
C THR A 75 17.21 -15.15 -0.45
N ALA A 76 18.48 -15.33 -0.06
CA ALA A 76 19.57 -14.45 -0.50
C ALA A 76 19.74 -14.50 -2.02
N VAL A 77 19.73 -15.70 -2.61
CA VAL A 77 19.76 -15.88 -4.07
C VAL A 77 18.56 -15.24 -4.75
N HIS A 78 17.34 -15.47 -4.23
CA HIS A 78 16.14 -14.83 -4.76
C HIS A 78 16.27 -13.31 -4.72
N THR A 79 16.70 -12.76 -3.58
CA THR A 79 16.79 -11.30 -3.39
C THR A 79 17.81 -10.70 -4.36
N LEU A 80 18.95 -11.37 -4.58
CA LEU A 80 19.93 -10.96 -5.59
C LEU A 80 19.34 -10.99 -7.01
N ILE A 81 18.64 -12.07 -7.38
CA ILE A 81 17.97 -12.18 -8.69
C ILE A 81 16.93 -11.07 -8.84
N LEU A 82 16.13 -10.81 -7.81
CA LEU A 82 15.12 -9.76 -7.78
C LEU A 82 15.76 -8.39 -8.02
N THR A 83 16.87 -8.10 -7.32
CA THR A 83 17.61 -6.84 -7.49
C THR A 83 18.18 -6.69 -8.90
N VAL A 84 18.80 -7.73 -9.45
CA VAL A 84 19.30 -7.71 -10.84
C VAL A 84 18.15 -7.56 -11.84
N TYR A 85 17.05 -8.28 -11.62
CA TYR A 85 15.88 -8.22 -12.48
C TYR A 85 15.30 -6.81 -12.54
N TYR A 86 15.12 -6.16 -11.39
CA TYR A 86 14.65 -4.77 -11.35
C TYR A 86 15.66 -3.78 -11.92
N TRP A 87 16.94 -3.93 -11.58
CA TRP A 87 17.94 -2.93 -11.93
C TRP A 87 18.43 -3.02 -13.38
N SER A 88 18.46 -4.23 -13.96
CA SER A 88 19.07 -4.48 -15.28
C SER A 88 18.08 -4.86 -16.37
N LEU A 89 16.94 -5.46 -16.01
CA LEU A 89 16.03 -6.06 -17.00
C LEU A 89 14.72 -5.31 -17.16
N SER A 90 14.49 -4.26 -16.36
CA SER A 90 13.31 -3.37 -16.40
C SER A 90 12.02 -4.13 -16.72
N PRO A 91 11.33 -4.68 -15.71
CA PRO A 91 10.30 -5.69 -15.91
C PRO A 91 9.28 -5.29 -16.97
N ILE A 92 8.82 -6.26 -17.75
CA ILE A 92 7.69 -6.10 -18.66
C ILE A 92 6.55 -5.43 -17.88
N GLY A 93 6.26 -4.16 -18.18
CA GLY A 93 5.20 -3.37 -17.54
C GLY A 93 5.62 -2.47 -16.37
N LEU A 94 6.91 -2.23 -16.13
CA LEU A 94 7.41 -1.12 -15.30
C LEU A 94 8.16 -0.10 -16.17
N PRO A 95 8.25 1.19 -15.76
CA PRO A 95 9.07 2.14 -16.49
C PRO A 95 10.54 1.76 -16.42
N SER A 96 11.34 2.30 -17.35
CA SER A 96 12.77 1.99 -17.47
C SER A 96 13.61 2.36 -16.24
N SER A 97 13.06 3.22 -15.36
CA SER A 97 13.76 3.83 -14.21
C SER A 97 12.81 4.29 -13.09
N PRO A 98 11.99 3.42 -12.48
CA PRO A 98 11.08 3.86 -11.41
C PRO A 98 11.87 4.47 -10.24
N GLU A 99 11.35 5.57 -9.67
CA GLU A 99 12.02 6.33 -8.60
C GLU A 99 12.33 5.48 -7.35
N TRP A 100 11.53 4.44 -7.07
CA TRP A 100 11.81 3.47 -5.99
C TRP A 100 13.02 2.55 -6.26
N LEU A 101 13.64 2.62 -7.44
CA LEU A 101 14.88 1.93 -7.79
C LEU A 101 16.12 2.84 -7.74
N ASN A 102 16.06 3.97 -7.02
CA ASN A 102 17.29 4.69 -6.68
C ASN A 102 18.19 3.82 -5.77
N LEU A 103 19.48 4.16 -5.65
CA LEU A 103 20.47 3.30 -4.99
C LEU A 103 20.14 3.09 -3.50
N GLU A 104 19.63 4.12 -2.83
CA GLU A 104 19.17 4.05 -1.44
C GLU A 104 17.93 3.14 -1.29
N HIS A 105 16.92 3.34 -2.13
CA HIS A 105 15.66 2.58 -2.07
C HIS A 105 15.85 1.12 -2.47
N THR A 106 16.76 0.83 -3.39
CA THR A 106 17.06 -0.55 -3.84
C THR A 106 17.94 -1.28 -2.84
N TRP A 107 19.02 -0.65 -2.36
CA TRP A 107 20.06 -1.36 -1.61
C TRP A 107 20.00 -1.14 -0.11
N ILE A 108 19.60 0.04 0.36
CA ILE A 108 19.58 0.38 1.79
C ILE A 108 18.26 -0.07 2.42
N THR A 109 17.13 0.21 1.78
CA THR A 109 15.82 -0.21 2.29
C THR A 109 15.28 -1.44 1.56
N GLY A 110 15.40 -1.50 0.23
CA GLY A 110 14.81 -2.54 -0.63
C GLY A 110 15.33 -3.94 -0.34
N LEU A 111 16.65 -4.13 -0.45
CA LEU A 111 17.29 -5.42 -0.27
C LEU A 111 17.02 -6.02 1.12
N PRO A 112 17.21 -5.29 2.26
CA PRO A 112 16.94 -5.86 3.58
C PRO A 112 15.46 -6.17 3.81
N ILE A 113 14.54 -5.30 3.36
CA ILE A 113 13.10 -5.50 3.52
C ILE A 113 12.65 -6.71 2.69
N HIS A 114 13.00 -6.77 1.40
CA HIS A 114 12.64 -7.90 0.55
C HIS A 114 13.22 -9.22 1.02
N PHE A 115 14.47 -9.23 1.48
CA PHE A 115 15.02 -10.43 2.12
C PHE A 115 14.17 -10.83 3.34
N GLY A 116 13.89 -9.88 4.23
CA GLY A 116 13.15 -10.13 5.46
C GLY A 116 11.75 -10.68 5.23
N VAL A 117 10.96 -10.06 4.35
CA VAL A 117 9.57 -10.47 4.09
C VAL A 117 9.49 -11.81 3.35
N ILE A 118 10.40 -12.07 2.41
CA ILE A 118 10.45 -13.34 1.69
C ILE A 118 10.91 -14.46 2.63
N PHE A 119 11.90 -14.18 3.47
CA PHE A 119 12.37 -15.14 4.45
C PHE A 119 11.31 -15.41 5.52
N LEU A 120 10.56 -14.39 5.96
CA LEU A 120 9.41 -14.56 6.84
C LEU A 120 8.35 -15.48 6.22
N GLY A 121 8.02 -15.27 4.94
CA GLY A 121 7.10 -16.13 4.19
C GLY A 121 7.59 -17.59 4.13
N TYR A 122 8.89 -17.79 3.88
CA TYR A 122 9.51 -19.11 3.93
C TYR A 122 9.43 -19.75 5.32
N LEU A 123 9.74 -19.00 6.39
CA LEU A 123 9.70 -19.50 7.76
C LEU A 123 8.28 -19.92 8.16
N LEU A 124 7.27 -19.15 7.74
CA LEU A 124 5.87 -19.49 7.94
C LEU A 124 5.48 -20.76 7.18
N ALA A 125 5.87 -20.86 5.91
CA ALA A 125 5.64 -22.06 5.09
C ALA A 125 6.33 -23.30 5.70
N LEU A 126 7.58 -23.16 6.17
CA LEU A 126 8.34 -24.22 6.82
C LEU A 126 7.66 -24.70 8.11
N TRP A 127 7.18 -23.77 8.92
CA TRP A 127 6.46 -24.09 10.14
C TRP A 127 5.13 -24.82 9.83
N VAL A 128 4.34 -24.33 8.86
CA VAL A 128 3.12 -25.01 8.40
C VAL A 128 3.45 -26.41 7.90
N TRP A 129 4.53 -26.57 7.14
CA TRP A 129 4.98 -27.85 6.61
C TRP A 129 5.29 -28.87 7.72
N GLN A 130 6.04 -28.44 8.74
CA GLN A 130 6.41 -29.29 9.88
C GLN A 130 5.19 -29.74 10.69
N ARG A 131 4.11 -28.97 10.67
CA ARG A 131 2.88 -29.28 11.41
C ARG A 131 2.00 -30.35 10.79
N GLN A 132 2.22 -30.73 9.52
CA GLN A 132 1.43 -31.78 8.88
C GLN A 132 1.48 -33.12 9.62
N ALA A 133 2.58 -33.43 10.31
CA ALA A 133 2.70 -34.64 11.13
C ALA A 133 1.77 -34.62 12.36
N VAL A 134 1.54 -33.44 12.95
CA VAL A 134 0.66 -33.25 14.12
C VAL A 134 -0.82 -33.37 13.72
N ILE A 135 -1.18 -32.96 12.51
CA ILE A 135 -2.57 -32.97 12.04
C ILE A 135 -3.03 -34.37 11.65
N LYS A 136 -2.15 -35.19 11.06
CA LYS A 136 -2.47 -36.58 10.69
C LYS A 136 -2.90 -37.45 11.88
N THR A 137 -2.61 -37.02 13.10
CA THR A 137 -3.00 -37.70 14.36
C THR A 137 -4.18 -37.04 15.08
N ALA A 138 -4.69 -35.90 14.61
CA ALA A 138 -5.82 -35.20 15.23
C ALA A 138 -7.18 -35.77 14.77
N SER A 139 -8.12 -35.87 15.71
CA SER A 139 -9.41 -36.59 15.62
C SER A 139 -10.22 -36.36 14.34
N LYS A 140 -10.87 -37.43 13.84
CA LYS A 140 -11.85 -37.39 12.75
C LYS A 140 -13.08 -36.56 13.15
N ILE A 141 -13.27 -35.41 12.52
CA ILE A 141 -14.46 -34.57 12.68
C ILE A 141 -15.29 -34.72 11.41
N ALA A 142 -16.62 -34.85 11.56
CA ALA A 142 -17.52 -34.91 10.42
C ALA A 142 -17.41 -33.65 9.55
N LEU A 143 -17.37 -33.81 8.22
CA LEU A 143 -17.19 -32.71 7.27
C LEU A 143 -18.26 -31.61 7.42
N SER A 144 -19.51 -32.00 7.66
CA SER A 144 -20.61 -31.06 7.90
C SER A 144 -20.38 -30.19 9.16
N GLN A 145 -19.93 -30.81 10.25
CA GLN A 145 -19.58 -30.09 11.48
C GLN A 145 -18.35 -29.21 11.29
N PHE A 146 -17.39 -29.62 10.47
CA PHE A 146 -16.23 -28.81 10.12
C PHE A 146 -16.64 -27.53 9.38
N GLY A 147 -17.50 -27.66 8.37
CA GLY A 147 -18.01 -26.53 7.58
C GLY A 147 -18.79 -25.54 8.44
N TRP A 148 -19.80 -26.01 9.17
CA TRP A 148 -20.63 -25.13 10.02
C TRP A 148 -19.84 -24.43 11.13
N LYS A 149 -18.92 -25.13 11.80
CA LYS A 149 -18.07 -24.51 12.83
C LYS A 149 -17.10 -23.47 12.25
N SER A 150 -16.66 -23.67 11.01
CA SER A 150 -15.82 -22.69 10.31
C SER A 150 -16.63 -21.45 9.93
N LEU A 151 -17.83 -21.64 9.37
CA LEU A 151 -18.74 -20.54 9.06
C LEU A 151 -19.14 -19.72 10.28
N ALA A 152 -19.54 -20.36 11.38
CA ALA A 152 -19.89 -19.66 12.61
C ALA A 152 -18.72 -18.84 13.16
N MET A 153 -17.49 -19.40 13.12
CA MET A 153 -16.28 -18.70 13.52
C MET A 153 -16.00 -17.49 12.62
N SER A 154 -16.13 -17.66 11.30
CA SER A 154 -15.91 -16.59 10.33
C SER A 154 -16.93 -15.47 10.47
N LEU A 155 -18.21 -15.79 10.68
CA LEU A 155 -19.25 -14.81 10.97
C LEU A 155 -18.96 -14.03 12.26
N ALA A 156 -18.56 -14.72 13.34
CA ALA A 156 -18.19 -14.07 14.58
C ALA A 156 -17.01 -13.10 14.41
N ILE A 157 -15.96 -13.51 13.68
CA ILE A 157 -14.81 -12.65 13.36
C ILE A 157 -15.24 -11.42 12.57
N VAL A 158 -16.03 -11.61 11.52
CA VAL A 158 -16.50 -10.54 10.63
C VAL A 158 -17.35 -9.51 11.38
N VAL A 159 -18.30 -9.97 12.20
CA VAL A 159 -19.19 -9.10 12.97
C VAL A 159 -18.42 -8.34 14.05
N VAL A 160 -17.59 -9.03 14.84
CA VAL A 160 -16.87 -8.41 15.97
C VAL A 160 -15.81 -7.44 15.47
N ALA A 161 -14.93 -7.87 14.56
CA ALA A 161 -13.85 -7.01 14.07
C ALA A 161 -14.41 -5.83 13.27
N GLY A 162 -15.44 -6.04 12.44
CA GLY A 162 -16.10 -4.95 11.71
C GLY A 162 -16.83 -3.98 12.62
N GLY A 163 -17.60 -4.47 13.60
CA GLY A 163 -18.31 -3.62 14.56
C GLY A 163 -17.37 -2.76 15.40
N LEU A 164 -16.25 -3.32 15.86
CA LEU A 164 -15.24 -2.57 16.61
C LEU A 164 -14.50 -1.57 15.75
N SER A 165 -14.16 -1.92 14.50
CA SER A 165 -13.51 -1.01 13.56
C SER A 165 -14.44 0.17 13.21
N ASN A 166 -15.73 -0.10 12.97
CA ASN A 166 -16.72 0.95 12.70
C ASN A 166 -16.89 1.89 13.89
N LEU A 167 -16.91 1.35 15.12
CA LEU A 167 -16.98 2.15 16.33
C LEU A 167 -15.73 3.02 16.52
N ALA A 168 -14.54 2.45 16.29
CA ALA A 168 -13.27 3.16 16.47
C ALA A 168 -13.07 4.26 15.43
N LEU A 169 -13.53 4.04 14.19
CA LEU A 169 -13.43 5.01 13.10
C LEU A 169 -14.62 5.98 13.04
N SER A 170 -15.66 5.75 13.85
CA SER A 170 -16.95 6.48 13.76
C SER A 170 -17.58 6.43 12.36
N GLU A 171 -17.36 5.34 11.62
CA GLU A 171 -17.76 5.19 10.22
C GLU A 171 -18.48 3.86 10.01
N PHE A 172 -19.54 3.87 9.20
CA PHE A 172 -20.19 2.64 8.76
C PHE A 172 -19.55 2.14 7.47
N THR A 173 -18.84 1.01 7.53
CA THR A 173 -18.12 0.43 6.38
C THR A 173 -19.03 -0.14 5.28
N GLY A 174 -20.32 -0.35 5.57
CA GLY A 174 -21.31 -0.83 4.58
C GLY A 174 -21.44 -2.35 4.52
N LEU A 175 -22.57 -2.85 3.99
CA LEU A 175 -22.85 -4.30 3.90
C LEU A 175 -21.83 -5.03 3.01
N SER A 176 -21.40 -4.40 1.92
CA SER A 176 -20.41 -4.95 0.99
C SER A 176 -19.09 -5.28 1.71
N TRP A 177 -18.69 -4.46 2.68
CA TRP A 177 -17.50 -4.73 3.48
C TRP A 177 -17.62 -6.06 4.24
N TYR A 178 -18.74 -6.29 4.93
CA TYR A 178 -18.98 -7.53 5.69
C TYR A 178 -19.03 -8.76 4.77
N VAL A 179 -19.70 -8.66 3.62
CA VAL A 179 -19.79 -9.75 2.64
C VAL A 179 -18.41 -10.14 2.13
N THR A 180 -17.62 -9.16 1.66
CA THR A 180 -16.26 -9.42 1.15
C THR A 180 -15.35 -10.01 2.23
N ARG A 181 -15.45 -9.52 3.47
CA ARG A 181 -14.63 -10.04 4.58
C ARG A 181 -15.05 -11.44 5.00
N LEU A 182 -16.32 -11.80 4.86
CA LEU A 182 -16.77 -13.18 5.02
C LEU A 182 -16.23 -14.10 3.91
N LEU A 183 -16.24 -13.65 2.65
CA LEU A 183 -15.70 -14.38 1.51
C LEU A 183 -14.19 -14.64 1.62
N ILE A 184 -13.45 -13.78 2.32
CA ILE A 184 -12.03 -13.99 2.64
C ILE A 184 -11.88 -14.91 3.86
N THR A 185 -12.63 -14.63 4.93
CA THR A 185 -12.42 -15.26 6.23
C THR A 185 -12.86 -16.72 6.27
N LEU A 186 -13.96 -17.07 5.59
CA LEU A 186 -14.45 -18.46 5.54
C LEU A 186 -13.43 -19.42 4.92
N PRO A 187 -12.98 -19.24 3.67
CA PRO A 187 -12.01 -20.13 3.07
C PRO A 187 -10.70 -20.13 3.82
N PHE A 188 -10.25 -18.98 4.36
CA PHE A 188 -9.06 -18.93 5.21
C PHE A 188 -9.21 -19.80 6.45
N VAL A 189 -10.28 -19.65 7.24
CA VAL A 189 -10.48 -20.41 8.48
C VAL A 189 -10.56 -21.91 8.19
N MET A 190 -11.26 -22.30 7.11
CA MET A 190 -11.32 -23.69 6.67
C MET A 190 -9.93 -24.23 6.30
N LEU A 191 -9.21 -23.51 5.43
CA LEU A 191 -7.89 -23.91 4.98
C LEU A 191 -6.90 -24.00 6.14
N TRP A 192 -6.85 -22.96 6.98
CA TRP A 192 -5.93 -22.86 8.10
C TRP A 192 -6.18 -23.95 9.14
N ARG A 193 -7.44 -24.16 9.55
CA ARG A 193 -7.77 -25.22 10.52
C ARG A 193 -7.58 -26.62 9.96
N GLY A 194 -7.70 -26.79 8.64
CA GLY A 194 -7.46 -28.06 7.96
C GLY A 194 -5.98 -28.37 7.75
N LEU A 195 -5.16 -27.36 7.42
CA LEU A 195 -3.74 -27.52 7.05
C LEU A 195 -2.75 -27.26 8.16
N VAL A 196 -3.11 -26.48 9.18
CA VAL A 196 -2.21 -26.07 10.28
C VAL A 196 -2.65 -26.67 11.62
N GLY A 197 -3.95 -26.80 11.83
CA GLY A 197 -4.55 -27.41 13.02
C GLY A 197 -5.36 -26.42 13.86
N ARG A 198 -5.72 -26.84 15.08
CA ARG A 198 -6.65 -26.12 15.97
C ARG A 198 -6.12 -25.89 17.38
N ASP A 199 -4.88 -26.23 17.68
CA ASP A 199 -4.25 -25.89 18.95
C ASP A 199 -4.03 -24.38 19.08
N ARG A 200 -3.65 -23.96 20.29
CA ARG A 200 -3.47 -22.54 20.64
C ARG A 200 -2.49 -21.84 19.69
N LEU A 201 -1.38 -22.49 19.35
CA LEU A 201 -0.36 -21.88 18.50
C LEU A 201 -0.87 -21.69 17.07
N ALA A 202 -1.57 -22.69 16.53
CA ALA A 202 -2.24 -22.57 15.23
C ALA A 202 -3.24 -21.41 15.21
N SER A 203 -4.01 -21.21 16.29
CA SER A 203 -4.99 -20.12 16.37
C SER A 203 -4.36 -18.73 16.50
N VAL A 204 -3.28 -18.58 17.29
CA VAL A 204 -2.56 -17.30 17.39
C VAL A 204 -1.96 -16.91 16.04
N VAL A 205 -1.19 -17.81 15.41
CA VAL A 205 -0.55 -17.52 14.12
C VAL A 205 -1.62 -17.30 13.05
N GLY A 206 -2.69 -18.09 13.03
CA GLY A 206 -3.80 -17.92 12.09
C GLY A 206 -4.53 -16.60 12.24
N GLY A 207 -4.71 -16.12 13.47
CA GLY A 207 -5.33 -14.82 13.72
C GLY A 207 -4.47 -13.67 13.20
N ILE A 208 -3.15 -13.73 13.40
CA ILE A 208 -2.20 -12.73 12.88
C ILE A 208 -2.19 -12.75 11.35
N VAL A 209 -2.12 -13.93 10.72
CA VAL A 209 -2.12 -14.06 9.25
C VAL A 209 -3.43 -13.54 8.66
N LEU A 210 -4.58 -13.86 9.25
CA LEU A 210 -5.87 -13.33 8.79
C LEU A 210 -5.96 -11.81 8.93
N ALA A 211 -5.43 -11.26 10.02
CA ALA A 211 -5.40 -9.81 10.24
C ALA A 211 -4.55 -9.10 9.18
N LEU A 212 -3.40 -9.69 8.83
CA LEU A 212 -2.57 -9.20 7.73
C LEU A 212 -3.30 -9.28 6.39
N ILE A 213 -4.00 -10.39 6.10
CA ILE A 213 -4.80 -10.51 4.87
C ILE A 213 -5.87 -9.40 4.80
N TRP A 214 -6.58 -9.13 5.89
CA TRP A 214 -7.58 -8.06 5.93
C TRP A 214 -6.98 -6.68 5.78
N ALA A 215 -5.83 -6.42 6.42
CA ALA A 215 -5.12 -5.16 6.31
C ALA A 215 -4.63 -4.94 4.88
N THR A 216 -3.94 -5.92 4.29
CA THR A 216 -3.52 -5.94 2.88
C THR A 216 -4.70 -5.71 1.94
N TYR A 217 -5.81 -6.43 2.14
CA TYR A 217 -6.98 -6.25 1.28
C TYR A 217 -7.53 -4.82 1.39
N SER A 218 -7.60 -4.25 2.59
CA SER A 218 -8.11 -2.90 2.80
C SER A 218 -7.13 -1.82 2.28
N GLN A 219 -5.82 -2.10 2.29
CA GLN A 219 -4.81 -1.23 1.69
C GLN A 219 -4.99 -1.11 0.16
N TYR A 220 -5.21 -2.23 -0.53
CA TYR A 220 -5.13 -2.25 -2.01
C TYR A 220 -6.48 -2.33 -2.73
N LEU A 221 -7.47 -2.99 -2.14
CA LEU A 221 -8.69 -3.42 -2.85
C LEU A 221 -10.01 -3.15 -2.11
N GLY A 222 -9.95 -2.71 -0.86
CA GLY A 222 -11.11 -2.65 0.02
C GLY A 222 -11.51 -1.24 0.45
N PRO A 223 -12.20 -0.46 -0.41
CA PRO A 223 -12.80 0.79 0.04
C PRO A 223 -13.83 0.53 1.14
N GLY A 224 -13.97 1.47 2.07
CA GLY A 224 -15.13 1.60 2.94
C GLY A 224 -16.23 2.44 2.25
N GLY A 225 -17.48 2.32 2.71
CA GLY A 225 -18.55 3.24 2.31
C GLY A 225 -19.51 2.79 1.18
N LEU A 226 -19.68 1.48 0.93
CA LEU A 226 -20.63 1.00 -0.11
C LEU A 226 -21.99 0.54 0.45
N PRO A 227 -23.06 0.76 -0.33
CA PRO A 227 -24.14 1.69 0.00
C PRO A 227 -24.84 1.42 1.33
N ASP A 228 -25.32 2.48 1.97
CA ASP A 228 -26.35 2.41 3.01
C ASP A 228 -27.54 1.56 2.52
N LEU A 229 -28.13 0.77 3.41
CA LEU A 229 -29.24 -0.15 3.12
C LEU A 229 -30.39 0.54 2.38
N HIS A 230 -30.54 1.85 2.57
CA HIS A 230 -31.54 2.70 1.94
C HIS A 230 -31.31 2.98 0.45
N ASN A 231 -30.08 2.80 -0.07
CA ASN A 231 -29.70 3.11 -1.46
C ASN A 231 -28.97 1.95 -2.15
N LEU A 232 -29.42 0.71 -1.92
CA LEU A 232 -28.91 -0.43 -2.67
C LEU A 232 -29.15 -0.22 -4.17
N ARG A 233 -28.06 -0.19 -4.95
CA ARG A 233 -28.08 0.01 -6.41
C ARG A 233 -28.99 -0.96 -7.17
N LEU A 234 -29.30 -2.12 -6.58
CA LEU A 234 -30.18 -3.12 -7.15
C LEU A 234 -31.62 -2.60 -7.34
N TRP A 235 -32.04 -1.59 -6.56
CA TRP A 235 -33.42 -1.10 -6.50
C TRP A 235 -33.59 0.33 -6.99
N SER A 236 -32.51 0.96 -7.47
CA SER A 236 -32.52 2.36 -7.92
C SER A 236 -32.08 2.44 -9.38
N GLN A 237 -32.94 2.94 -10.26
CA GLN A 237 -32.64 3.15 -11.68
C GLN A 237 -31.50 4.18 -11.87
N ASP A 238 -31.41 5.18 -10.98
CA ASP A 238 -30.38 6.23 -10.98
C ASP A 238 -29.65 6.29 -9.64
N ALA A 239 -29.05 5.18 -9.21
CA ALA A 239 -28.34 5.16 -7.94
C ALA A 239 -27.17 6.17 -7.96
N PRO A 240 -27.05 7.07 -6.96
CA PRO A 240 -25.96 8.03 -6.93
C PRO A 240 -24.59 7.30 -6.89
N PRO A 241 -23.50 7.98 -7.32
CA PRO A 241 -22.15 7.48 -7.11
C PRO A 241 -21.97 7.10 -5.64
N ALA A 242 -21.51 5.88 -5.36
CA ALA A 242 -21.33 5.46 -3.98
C ALA A 242 -20.12 6.21 -3.39
N PRO A 243 -20.27 6.91 -2.26
CA PRO A 243 -19.16 7.58 -1.61
C PRO A 243 -18.21 6.52 -1.04
N VAL A 244 -17.18 6.19 -1.81
CA VAL A 244 -16.10 5.31 -1.36
C VAL A 244 -15.04 6.14 -0.65
N HIS A 245 -14.59 5.66 0.50
CA HIS A 245 -13.42 6.19 1.19
C HIS A 245 -12.40 5.08 1.37
N TRP A 246 -11.13 5.45 1.48
CA TRP A 246 -10.05 4.52 1.72
C TRP A 246 -9.40 4.84 3.05
N LEU A 247 -9.07 3.81 3.82
CA LEU A 247 -8.36 4.01 5.07
C LEU A 247 -6.94 4.49 4.76
N GLY A 248 -6.57 5.63 5.34
CA GLY A 248 -5.19 6.10 5.37
C GLY A 248 -4.32 5.24 6.31
N TYR A 249 -3.00 5.44 6.28
CA TYR A 249 -2.04 4.68 7.10
C TYR A 249 -2.47 4.52 8.56
N ASN A 250 -2.81 5.62 9.23
CA ASN A 250 -3.12 5.62 10.66
C ASN A 250 -4.41 4.85 10.95
N GLN A 251 -5.46 5.07 10.16
CA GLN A 251 -6.73 4.37 10.29
C GLN A 251 -6.58 2.87 10.06
N LEU A 252 -5.77 2.47 9.08
CA LEU A 252 -5.54 1.06 8.78
C LEU A 252 -4.61 0.39 9.79
N TRP A 253 -3.38 0.89 9.93
CA TRP A 253 -2.30 0.19 10.63
C TRP A 253 -2.27 0.47 12.13
N LEU A 254 -2.74 1.63 12.58
CA LEU A 254 -2.69 2.02 13.99
C LEU A 254 -4.04 1.87 14.71
N ILE A 255 -5.16 1.84 13.97
CA ILE A 255 -6.51 1.64 14.53
C ILE A 255 -7.06 0.27 14.15
N SER A 256 -7.30 0.02 12.86
CA SER A 256 -8.02 -1.17 12.40
C SER A 256 -7.22 -2.46 12.57
N PHE A 257 -5.93 -2.46 12.24
CA PHE A 257 -5.09 -3.65 12.32
C PHE A 257 -4.91 -4.21 13.75
N PRO A 258 -4.69 -3.38 14.79
CA PRO A 258 -4.74 -3.85 16.18
C PRO A 258 -6.08 -4.47 16.57
N ILE A 259 -7.21 -3.91 16.09
CA ILE A 259 -8.55 -4.48 16.29
C ILE A 259 -8.65 -5.84 15.59
N TYR A 260 -8.15 -5.94 14.35
CA TYR A 260 -8.16 -7.20 13.58
C TYR A 260 -7.34 -8.28 14.28
N ILE A 261 -6.10 -8.00 14.67
CA ILE A 261 -5.24 -8.97 15.37
C ILE A 261 -5.94 -9.45 16.65
N THR A 262 -6.36 -8.53 17.50
CA THR A 262 -6.91 -8.91 18.81
C THR A 262 -8.21 -9.70 18.67
N SER A 263 -9.12 -9.27 17.79
CA SER A 263 -10.39 -9.95 17.54
C SER A 263 -10.17 -11.35 16.97
N MET A 264 -9.33 -11.47 15.93
CA MET A 264 -9.12 -12.73 15.23
C MET A 264 -8.35 -13.74 16.08
N VAL A 265 -7.30 -13.31 16.78
CA VAL A 265 -6.56 -14.17 17.71
C VAL A 265 -7.47 -14.65 18.83
N SER A 266 -8.25 -13.76 19.44
CA SER A 266 -9.15 -14.10 20.55
C SER A 266 -10.22 -15.09 20.13
N LEU A 267 -10.88 -14.87 19.00
CA LEU A 267 -11.97 -15.74 18.52
C LEU A 267 -11.45 -17.10 18.04
N LEU A 268 -10.32 -17.13 17.34
CA LEU A 268 -9.71 -18.42 16.95
C LEU A 268 -9.26 -19.21 18.17
N LEU A 269 -8.65 -18.55 19.17
CA LEU A 269 -8.29 -19.17 20.45
C LEU A 269 -9.52 -19.71 21.18
N LEU A 270 -10.62 -18.94 21.24
CA LEU A 270 -11.87 -19.38 21.83
C LEU A 270 -12.38 -20.66 21.16
N GLY A 271 -12.34 -20.73 19.83
CA GLY A 271 -12.67 -21.94 19.08
C GLY A 271 -11.76 -23.12 19.39
N SER A 272 -10.47 -22.89 19.64
CA SER A 272 -9.54 -23.93 20.13
C SER A 272 -9.95 -24.47 21.50
N TYR A 273 -10.26 -23.59 22.45
CA TYR A 273 -10.67 -23.99 23.80
C TYR A 273 -11.95 -24.82 23.80
N GLN A 274 -12.96 -24.41 23.01
CA GLN A 274 -14.20 -25.18 22.83
C GLN A 274 -13.91 -26.58 22.25
N SER A 275 -13.01 -26.67 21.27
CA SER A 275 -12.66 -27.96 20.67
C SER A 275 -11.87 -28.89 21.60
N LEU A 276 -11.26 -28.34 22.65
CA LEU A 276 -10.47 -29.08 23.64
C LEU A 276 -11.25 -29.41 24.92
N GLY A 277 -12.55 -29.05 25.01
CA GLY A 277 -13.38 -29.30 26.19
C GLY A 277 -12.95 -28.53 27.44
N LEU A 278 -12.17 -27.46 27.28
CA LEU A 278 -11.63 -26.67 28.40
C LEU A 278 -12.65 -25.61 28.86
N SER A 279 -12.63 -25.28 30.17
CA SER A 279 -13.55 -24.28 30.75
C SER A 279 -13.42 -22.90 30.10
N LEU A 280 -14.57 -22.37 29.66
CA LEU A 280 -14.70 -21.09 28.93
C LEU A 280 -14.54 -19.85 29.83
N LYS A 281 -14.60 -19.97 31.17
CA LYS A 281 -14.70 -18.81 32.08
C LYS A 281 -13.48 -17.87 32.05
N LYS A 282 -12.27 -18.40 31.91
CA LYS A 282 -11.02 -17.60 31.88
C LYS A 282 -10.69 -16.97 30.50
N PRO A 283 -10.79 -17.69 29.36
CA PRO A 283 -10.45 -17.11 28.05
C PRO A 283 -11.47 -16.10 27.55
N LEU A 284 -12.75 -16.21 27.90
CA LEU A 284 -13.78 -15.23 27.50
C LEU A 284 -13.56 -13.89 28.20
N MET A 285 -13.14 -13.92 29.47
CA MET A 285 -12.79 -12.74 30.26
C MET A 285 -11.49 -12.08 29.77
N MET A 286 -10.45 -12.86 29.43
CA MET A 286 -9.20 -12.30 28.88
C MET A 286 -9.35 -11.81 27.43
N GLY A 287 -10.14 -12.48 26.60
CA GLY A 287 -10.43 -12.05 25.23
C GLY A 287 -11.26 -10.77 25.21
N ALA A 288 -12.31 -10.69 26.03
CA ALA A 288 -13.09 -9.46 26.20
C ALA A 288 -12.24 -8.31 26.76
N LEU A 289 -11.36 -8.58 27.72
CA LEU A 289 -10.47 -7.56 28.31
C LEU A 289 -9.39 -7.09 27.32
N ALA A 290 -8.79 -7.98 26.53
CA ALA A 290 -7.79 -7.62 25.53
C ALA A 290 -8.40 -6.83 24.37
N VAL A 291 -9.58 -7.24 23.89
CA VAL A 291 -10.33 -6.52 22.86
C VAL A 291 -10.77 -5.15 23.39
N ALA A 292 -11.35 -5.07 24.58
CA ALA A 292 -11.76 -3.80 25.18
C ALA A 292 -10.57 -2.87 25.43
N THR A 293 -9.43 -3.37 25.92
CA THR A 293 -8.25 -2.55 26.21
C THR A 293 -7.59 -2.03 24.93
N VAL A 294 -7.48 -2.86 23.88
CA VAL A 294 -6.89 -2.43 22.61
C VAL A 294 -7.81 -1.50 21.84
N SER A 295 -9.13 -1.74 21.85
CA SER A 295 -10.11 -0.80 21.27
C SER A 295 -10.15 0.54 22.01
N LEU A 296 -10.02 0.54 23.36
CA LEU A 296 -10.00 1.75 24.17
C LEU A 296 -8.68 2.54 23.98
N VAL A 297 -7.53 1.87 23.90
CA VAL A 297 -6.23 2.54 23.70
C VAL A 297 -6.06 3.02 22.26
N ALA A 298 -6.48 2.25 21.25
CA ALA A 298 -6.41 2.66 19.85
C ALA A 298 -7.38 3.81 19.52
N GLY A 299 -8.57 3.83 20.14
CA GLY A 299 -9.56 4.89 19.93
C GLY A 299 -9.29 6.20 20.70
N LEU A 300 -8.57 6.16 21.83
CA LEU A 300 -8.32 7.36 22.66
C LEU A 300 -6.97 8.06 22.38
N ALA A 301 -6.03 7.41 21.69
CA ALA A 301 -4.65 7.91 21.59
C ALA A 301 -4.27 8.52 20.24
N ILE A 302 -5.11 8.42 19.21
CA ILE A 302 -4.75 8.89 17.87
C ILE A 302 -5.69 10.02 17.48
N PRO A 303 -5.21 11.28 17.43
CA PRO A 303 -6.01 12.38 16.94
C PRO A 303 -6.54 12.06 15.54
N ASP A 304 -7.80 12.42 15.31
CA ASP A 304 -8.57 12.27 14.06
C ASP A 304 -8.02 13.12 12.88
N LYS A 305 -6.70 13.34 12.85
CA LYS A 305 -6.00 14.16 11.85
C LYS A 305 -4.80 13.40 11.32
N SER A 306 -5.03 12.54 10.33
CA SER A 306 -4.91 12.98 8.93
C SER A 306 -5.10 11.78 7.98
N SER A 307 -5.96 11.96 7.00
CA SER A 307 -6.30 11.07 5.88
C SER A 307 -5.17 10.96 4.83
N GLY A 308 -3.92 11.01 5.27
CA GLY A 308 -2.76 11.20 4.41
C GLY A 308 -1.79 12.26 4.94
N ALA A 309 -0.69 12.49 4.22
CA ALA A 309 0.24 13.57 4.49
C ALA A 309 -0.20 14.82 3.72
N THR A 310 -0.59 15.86 4.44
CA THR A 310 -1.08 17.12 3.84
C THR A 310 0.05 18.14 3.76
N ALA A 311 0.29 18.66 2.56
CA ALA A 311 1.12 19.82 2.31
C ALA A 311 0.24 21.04 2.05
N HIS A 312 0.65 22.18 2.58
CA HIS A 312 0.06 23.48 2.26
C HIS A 312 1.18 24.45 1.92
N ILE A 313 1.25 24.83 0.65
CA ILE A 313 2.23 25.79 0.14
C ILE A 313 1.55 26.98 -0.52
N PHE A 314 2.20 28.13 -0.40
CA PHE A 314 1.71 29.40 -0.87
C PHE A 314 2.88 30.25 -1.36
N ALA A 315 2.75 30.88 -2.51
CA ALA A 315 3.68 31.92 -2.95
C ALA A 315 2.90 33.14 -3.42
N ASN A 316 3.46 34.33 -3.17
CA ASN A 316 2.89 35.60 -3.59
C ASN A 316 3.99 36.61 -3.89
N GLY A 317 3.87 37.32 -5.00
CA GLY A 317 4.79 38.40 -5.39
C GLY A 317 5.34 38.20 -6.79
N GLN A 318 6.64 38.46 -6.94
CA GLN A 318 7.33 38.39 -8.23
C GLN A 318 7.41 36.95 -8.74
N LEU A 319 7.15 36.77 -10.03
CA LEU A 319 7.25 35.49 -10.73
C LEU A 319 7.82 35.71 -12.12
N VAL A 320 8.10 34.61 -12.81
CA VAL A 320 8.35 34.64 -14.25
C VAL A 320 7.46 33.67 -14.99
N THR A 321 7.04 34.01 -16.21
CA THR A 321 6.31 33.11 -17.10
C THR A 321 7.13 32.81 -18.35
N GLU A 322 7.19 31.54 -18.75
CA GLU A 322 7.89 31.12 -19.97
C GLU A 322 7.20 31.71 -21.22
N ARG A 323 8.00 31.99 -22.26
CA ARG A 323 7.58 32.43 -23.59
C ARG A 323 8.18 31.51 -24.63
N GLY A 324 7.40 31.23 -25.68
CA GLY A 324 7.88 30.46 -26.83
C GLY A 324 7.59 28.98 -26.66
N ALA A 325 8.56 28.13 -27.01
CA ALA A 325 8.41 26.69 -26.88
C ALA A 325 8.68 26.24 -25.42
N TYR A 326 8.09 25.10 -25.06
CA TYR A 326 8.32 24.45 -23.76
C TYR A 326 9.81 24.28 -23.45
N TYR A 327 10.23 24.74 -22.27
CA TYR A 327 11.59 24.62 -21.74
C TYR A 327 12.66 25.42 -22.49
N ASP A 328 12.28 26.44 -23.25
CA ASP A 328 13.21 27.38 -23.91
C ASP A 328 13.87 28.36 -22.93
N ASN A 329 13.40 28.42 -21.68
CA ASN A 329 13.90 29.30 -20.61
C ASN A 329 13.94 30.80 -20.98
N LYS A 330 13.01 31.22 -21.85
CA LYS A 330 12.78 32.63 -22.18
C LYS A 330 11.63 33.13 -21.33
N PHE A 331 11.85 34.16 -20.53
CA PHE A 331 10.93 34.52 -19.46
C PHE A 331 10.40 35.96 -19.57
N SER A 332 9.14 36.14 -19.16
CA SER A 332 8.54 37.44 -18.81
C SER A 332 8.56 37.63 -17.31
N ALA A 333 8.87 38.83 -16.83
CA ALA A 333 8.52 39.19 -15.47
C ALA A 333 6.99 39.32 -15.32
N GLY A 334 6.49 38.94 -14.15
CA GLY A 334 5.10 39.08 -13.78
C GLY A 334 4.92 39.11 -12.27
N ILE A 335 3.67 39.25 -11.85
CA ILE A 335 3.28 39.16 -10.44
C ILE A 335 2.13 38.18 -10.29
N GLY A 336 2.07 37.48 -9.17
CA GLY A 336 0.97 36.56 -8.94
C GLY A 336 1.06 35.84 -7.62
N ARG A 337 0.02 35.05 -7.40
CA ARG A 337 -0.17 34.24 -6.21
C ARG A 337 -0.51 32.82 -6.62
N ILE A 338 -0.04 31.86 -5.85
CA ILE A 338 -0.43 30.46 -5.92
C ILE A 338 -0.65 29.92 -4.51
N ASP A 339 -1.68 29.10 -4.36
CA ASP A 339 -2.13 28.48 -3.12
C ASP A 339 -2.43 27.01 -3.43
N ILE A 340 -1.71 26.10 -2.79
CA ILE A 340 -1.82 24.66 -3.00
C ILE A 340 -2.03 24.00 -1.65
N MET A 341 -3.19 23.37 -1.50
CA MET A 341 -3.47 22.42 -0.44
C MET A 341 -3.60 21.04 -1.08
N ALA A 342 -2.69 20.14 -0.74
CA ALA A 342 -2.62 18.81 -1.33
C ALA A 342 -2.46 17.77 -0.22
N THR A 343 -3.15 16.63 -0.34
CA THR A 343 -2.99 15.49 0.57
C THR A 343 -2.64 14.27 -0.24
N ASP A 344 -1.47 13.72 0.02
CA ASP A 344 -1.05 12.39 -0.42
C ASP A 344 -1.66 11.37 0.56
N ALA A 345 -2.67 10.63 0.11
CA ALA A 345 -3.33 9.60 0.91
C ALA A 345 -2.57 8.24 0.86
N GLY A 346 -1.40 8.22 0.22
CA GLY A 346 -0.49 7.11 0.03
C GLY A 346 -0.16 6.94 -1.46
N ASN A 347 1.12 6.67 -1.76
CA ASN A 347 1.69 6.44 -3.09
C ASN A 347 1.16 5.14 -3.77
N ARG A 348 -0.14 5.08 -4.02
CA ARG A 348 -0.84 3.92 -4.59
C ARG A 348 -1.12 4.19 -6.07
N VAL A 349 -0.40 3.52 -6.95
CA VAL A 349 -0.76 3.48 -8.38
C VAL A 349 -1.87 2.44 -8.55
N SER A 350 -3.12 2.87 -8.40
CA SER A 350 -4.30 2.02 -8.56
C SER A 350 -5.15 2.52 -9.72
N PRO A 351 -5.74 1.63 -10.56
CA PRO A 351 -6.74 2.03 -11.56
C PRO A 351 -8.07 2.48 -10.91
N LEU A 352 -8.16 2.53 -9.58
CA LEU A 352 -9.30 3.05 -8.82
C LEU A 352 -9.16 4.57 -8.65
N PRO A 353 -10.27 5.33 -8.46
CA PRO A 353 -10.26 6.80 -8.35
C PRO A 353 -9.23 7.32 -7.35
N PRO A 354 -8.70 8.54 -7.55
CA PRO A 354 -7.52 9.02 -6.84
C PRO A 354 -7.85 9.13 -5.35
N HIS A 355 -6.94 8.62 -4.53
CA HIS A 355 -7.06 8.68 -3.08
C HIS A 355 -6.71 10.09 -2.55
N ASP A 356 -6.03 10.88 -3.40
CA ASP A 356 -5.47 12.17 -3.06
C ASP A 356 -6.49 13.30 -3.17
N SER A 357 -6.31 14.31 -2.32
CA SER A 357 -7.06 15.55 -2.40
C SER A 357 -6.18 16.66 -2.95
N LEU A 358 -6.69 17.42 -3.93
CA LEU A 358 -6.01 18.60 -4.46
C LEU A 358 -6.93 19.80 -4.40
N LYS A 359 -6.41 20.92 -3.92
CA LYS A 359 -6.98 22.24 -4.12
C LYS A 359 -5.85 23.20 -4.48
N LEU A 360 -5.76 23.53 -5.75
CA LEU A 360 -4.79 24.46 -6.30
C LEU A 360 -5.53 25.66 -6.89
N SER A 361 -5.10 26.87 -6.53
CA SER A 361 -5.55 28.10 -7.15
C SER A 361 -4.38 29.03 -7.43
N ALA A 362 -4.35 29.61 -8.62
CA ALA A 362 -3.35 30.61 -9.00
C ALA A 362 -3.96 31.81 -9.72
N ASP A 363 -3.51 33.00 -9.35
CA ASP A 363 -3.79 34.27 -10.03
C ASP A 363 -2.47 34.86 -10.53
N ILE A 364 -2.30 34.96 -11.85
CA ILE A 364 -1.05 35.37 -12.48
C ILE A 364 -1.29 36.57 -13.40
N ARG A 365 -0.41 37.57 -13.34
CA ARG A 365 -0.38 38.70 -14.26
C ARG A 365 0.97 38.76 -14.93
N SER A 366 1.01 38.51 -16.23
CA SER A 366 2.23 38.48 -17.01
C SER A 366 1.93 38.70 -18.49
N GLY A 367 2.86 39.28 -19.24
CA GLY A 367 2.74 39.44 -20.69
C GLY A 367 1.51 40.23 -21.17
N GLY A 368 0.95 41.10 -20.30
CA GLY A 368 -0.26 41.87 -20.60
C GLY A 368 -1.58 41.15 -20.30
N HIS A 369 -1.54 39.89 -19.85
CA HIS A 369 -2.72 39.07 -19.57
C HIS A 369 -2.86 38.77 -18.09
N ARG A 370 -4.11 38.51 -17.67
CA ARG A 370 -4.44 37.95 -16.37
C ARG A 370 -4.90 36.50 -16.52
N TYR A 371 -4.19 35.58 -15.89
CA TYR A 371 -4.55 34.17 -15.82
C TYR A 371 -5.15 33.84 -14.46
N HIS A 372 -6.19 33.01 -14.46
CA HIS A 372 -6.75 32.41 -13.27
C HIS A 372 -6.83 30.90 -13.49
N LEU A 373 -6.27 30.12 -12.58
CA LEU A 373 -6.23 28.66 -12.65
C LEU A 373 -6.84 28.07 -11.39
N THR A 374 -7.68 27.06 -11.56
CA THR A 374 -8.18 26.22 -10.48
C THR A 374 -8.03 24.74 -10.84
N ALA A 375 -7.45 23.94 -9.95
CA ALA A 375 -7.43 22.48 -10.05
C ALA A 375 -7.89 21.87 -8.73
N GLU A 376 -9.00 21.15 -8.76
CA GLU A 376 -9.61 20.49 -7.59
C GLU A 376 -9.61 18.96 -7.69
N ARG A 377 -9.11 18.43 -8.81
CA ARG A 377 -9.05 16.99 -9.07
C ARG A 377 -7.61 16.57 -9.26
N ALA A 378 -7.12 15.72 -8.38
CA ALA A 378 -5.88 14.98 -8.60
C ALA A 378 -6.06 14.04 -9.82
N MET A 379 -5.02 13.88 -10.63
CA MET A 379 -5.01 12.88 -11.70
C MET A 379 -4.96 11.47 -11.12
N VAL A 380 -5.66 10.52 -11.76
CA VAL A 380 -5.68 9.09 -11.39
C VAL A 380 -4.71 8.30 -12.26
N ASP A 381 -4.57 8.74 -13.50
CA ASP A 381 -3.79 8.14 -14.55
C ASP A 381 -3.23 9.22 -15.48
N ASP A 382 -2.25 8.82 -16.28
CA ASP A 382 -1.83 9.60 -17.44
C ASP A 382 -2.96 9.58 -18.46
N PRO A 383 -3.46 10.73 -18.95
CA PRO A 383 -4.35 10.76 -20.09
C PRO A 383 -3.78 10.05 -21.34
N LEU A 384 -2.45 9.96 -21.46
CA LEU A 384 -1.75 9.33 -22.58
C LEU A 384 -1.22 7.92 -22.28
N GLY A 385 -1.34 7.45 -21.03
CA GLY A 385 -0.74 6.18 -20.57
C GLY A 385 0.79 6.12 -20.62
N GLU A 386 1.49 7.25 -20.75
CA GLU A 386 2.94 7.28 -21.01
C GLU A 386 3.79 7.25 -19.73
N PHE A 387 3.44 8.00 -18.68
CA PHE A 387 4.03 7.77 -17.37
C PHE A 387 3.18 6.76 -16.61
N THR A 388 3.78 5.63 -16.32
CA THR A 388 3.08 4.59 -15.59
C THR A 388 3.11 4.89 -14.10
N THR A 389 4.15 5.56 -13.60
CA THR A 389 4.62 5.49 -12.20
C THR A 389 4.02 6.45 -11.19
N TRP A 390 3.59 7.64 -11.59
CA TRP A 390 3.18 8.62 -10.58
C TRP A 390 2.22 9.69 -11.14
N TRP A 391 1.08 9.82 -10.48
CA TRP A 391 -0.04 10.74 -10.78
C TRP A 391 -0.69 11.16 -9.45
N GLY A 392 -1.31 12.34 -9.40
CA GLY A 392 -1.98 12.82 -8.19
C GLY A 392 -1.07 13.69 -7.31
N VAL A 393 -0.92 13.37 -6.03
CA VAL A 393 -0.12 14.14 -5.05
C VAL A 393 1.06 13.30 -4.54
N GLY A 394 2.26 13.87 -4.61
CA GLY A 394 3.50 13.16 -4.33
C GLY A 394 4.38 14.01 -3.43
N LEU A 395 4.92 13.38 -2.39
CA LEU A 395 5.80 14.01 -1.43
C LEU A 395 7.18 13.38 -1.50
N ASP A 396 8.21 14.23 -1.54
CA ASP A 396 9.62 13.85 -1.68
C ASP A 396 9.87 12.90 -2.88
N VAL A 397 9.51 13.36 -4.08
CA VAL A 397 9.60 12.61 -5.35
C VAL A 397 10.72 13.12 -6.26
N LEU A 398 11.29 12.22 -7.05
CA LEU A 398 12.55 12.41 -7.78
C LEU A 398 12.33 12.28 -9.30
N HIS A 399 11.79 13.31 -9.93
CA HIS A 399 11.34 13.25 -11.33
C HIS A 399 12.26 14.02 -12.30
N HIS A 400 11.87 14.07 -13.58
CA HIS A 400 12.57 14.71 -14.70
C HIS A 400 13.96 14.12 -15.02
N GLY A 401 14.55 14.57 -16.13
CA GLY A 401 15.87 14.14 -16.58
C GLY A 401 15.94 12.64 -16.85
N ARG A 402 16.85 11.95 -16.15
CA ARG A 402 17.07 10.50 -16.31
C ARG A 402 16.18 9.63 -15.42
N SER A 403 15.22 10.20 -14.71
CA SER A 403 14.29 9.45 -13.85
C SER A 403 13.22 8.68 -14.64
N GLY A 404 13.03 8.98 -15.92
CA GLY A 404 11.95 8.38 -16.71
C GLY A 404 10.54 8.87 -16.35
N ILE A 405 10.40 9.87 -15.46
CA ILE A 405 9.13 10.52 -15.10
C ILE A 405 9.17 11.99 -15.54
N GLY A 406 8.12 12.46 -16.23
CA GLY A 406 8.06 13.82 -16.75
C GLY A 406 8.97 14.05 -17.98
N SER A 407 9.44 15.28 -18.15
CA SER A 407 10.28 15.68 -19.30
C SER A 407 11.77 15.40 -19.09
N GLY A 408 12.41 14.75 -20.07
CA GLY A 408 13.88 14.59 -20.14
C GLY A 408 14.63 15.87 -20.52
N LYS A 409 13.91 16.97 -20.82
CA LYS A 409 14.50 18.28 -21.12
C LYS A 409 14.87 19.07 -19.86
N LEU A 410 14.33 18.68 -18.70
CA LEU A 410 14.70 19.22 -17.40
C LEU A 410 15.78 18.35 -16.75
N PRO A 411 16.64 18.90 -15.87
CA PRO A 411 17.51 18.09 -15.03
C PRO A 411 16.68 17.19 -14.10
N VAL A 412 17.34 16.26 -13.41
CA VAL A 412 16.69 15.53 -12.31
C VAL A 412 16.34 16.54 -11.21
N ILE A 413 15.08 16.55 -10.79
CA ILE A 413 14.54 17.44 -9.77
C ILE A 413 14.10 16.60 -8.56
N ASP A 414 14.52 17.03 -7.38
CA ASP A 414 14.07 16.50 -6.09
C ASP A 414 12.99 17.44 -5.53
N SER A 415 11.77 16.93 -5.51
CA SER A 415 10.56 17.69 -5.24
C SER A 415 9.94 17.28 -3.91
N ARG A 416 9.95 18.21 -2.95
CA ARG A 416 9.28 18.06 -1.66
C ARG A 416 7.77 17.88 -1.78
N LEU A 417 7.17 18.57 -2.74
CA LEU A 417 5.81 18.37 -3.22
C LEU A 417 5.82 18.38 -4.74
N ALA A 418 5.15 17.41 -5.34
CA ALA A 418 4.74 17.41 -6.73
C ALA A 418 3.24 17.11 -6.80
N VAL A 419 2.56 17.76 -7.74
CA VAL A 419 1.12 17.60 -7.94
C VAL A 419 0.82 17.52 -9.42
N PHE A 420 0.01 16.53 -9.80
CA PHE A 420 -0.58 16.36 -11.12
C PHE A 420 -2.10 16.35 -10.97
N GLY A 421 -2.76 17.33 -11.59
CA GLY A 421 -4.20 17.52 -11.47
C GLY A 421 -4.85 17.94 -12.78
N MET A 422 -6.18 17.92 -12.78
CA MET A 422 -7.01 18.42 -13.87
C MET A 422 -7.62 19.75 -13.45
N GLY A 423 -7.36 20.79 -14.24
CA GLY A 423 -7.76 22.14 -13.91
C GLY A 423 -8.43 22.91 -15.06
N ASP A 424 -8.99 24.06 -14.69
CA ASP A 424 -9.61 25.01 -15.58
C ASP A 424 -8.76 26.28 -15.62
N LEU A 425 -8.38 26.70 -16.84
CA LEU A 425 -7.57 27.89 -17.08
C LEU A 425 -8.44 28.98 -17.71
N MET A 426 -8.47 30.15 -17.07
CA MET A 426 -9.06 31.37 -17.60
C MET A 426 -7.97 32.37 -17.98
N MET A 427 -8.21 33.12 -19.06
CA MET A 427 -7.40 34.25 -19.49
C MET A 427 -8.31 35.47 -19.69
N ASP A 428 -7.99 36.58 -19.02
CA ASP A 428 -8.72 37.84 -19.07
C ASP A 428 -10.23 37.68 -18.82
N GLY A 429 -10.57 36.79 -17.87
CA GLY A 429 -11.95 36.50 -17.47
C GLY A 429 -12.72 35.55 -18.40
N LYS A 430 -12.09 35.02 -19.46
CA LYS A 430 -12.69 34.01 -20.35
C LYS A 430 -12.08 32.64 -20.07
N LEU A 431 -12.92 31.61 -19.97
CA LEU A 431 -12.47 30.22 -19.90
C LEU A 431 -11.75 29.87 -21.20
N LEU A 432 -10.49 29.49 -21.10
CA LEU A 432 -9.65 29.15 -22.25
C LEU A 432 -9.58 27.64 -22.45
N ALA A 433 -9.45 26.89 -21.35
CA ALA A 433 -9.43 25.44 -21.37
C ALA A 433 -9.98 24.87 -20.06
N SER A 434 -10.64 23.72 -20.13
CA SER A 434 -11.20 23.01 -18.98
C SER A 434 -10.74 21.56 -18.98
N GLY A 435 -10.49 21.02 -17.79
CA GLY A 435 -9.93 19.68 -17.62
C GLY A 435 -8.58 19.52 -18.32
N VAL A 436 -7.73 20.54 -18.28
CA VAL A 436 -6.36 20.47 -18.79
C VAL A 436 -5.41 19.96 -17.71
N ALA A 437 -4.32 19.32 -18.15
CA ALA A 437 -3.25 18.91 -17.27
C ALA A 437 -2.63 20.12 -16.56
N VAL A 438 -2.52 20.01 -15.24
CA VAL A 438 -1.85 20.97 -14.37
C VAL A 438 -0.80 20.22 -13.58
N HIS A 439 0.44 20.69 -13.67
CA HIS A 439 1.52 20.22 -12.83
C HIS A 439 2.02 21.36 -11.93
N ALA A 440 2.22 21.10 -10.64
CA ALA A 440 2.96 22.02 -9.79
C ALA A 440 3.99 21.26 -8.99
N MET A 441 5.15 21.87 -8.76
CA MET A 441 6.21 21.22 -8.01
C MET A 441 7.09 22.23 -7.29
N THR A 442 7.55 21.84 -6.10
CA THR A 442 8.62 22.56 -5.39
C THR A 442 9.96 21.97 -5.81
N ALA A 443 11.02 22.76 -5.88
CA ALA A 443 12.36 22.24 -6.12
C ALA A 443 13.40 22.94 -5.24
N GLU A 444 14.27 22.17 -4.59
CA GLU A 444 15.41 22.77 -3.88
C GLU A 444 16.49 23.27 -4.88
N LYS A 445 16.66 22.55 -5.99
CA LYS A 445 17.63 22.85 -7.07
C LYS A 445 17.10 22.36 -8.43
N GLY A 446 17.65 22.89 -9.52
CA GLY A 446 17.42 22.38 -10.88
C GLY A 446 16.43 23.20 -11.71
N LEU A 447 15.59 24.03 -11.08
CA LEU A 447 14.75 24.98 -11.81
C LEU A 447 15.55 26.16 -12.35
N ALA A 448 15.11 26.67 -13.51
CA ALA A 448 15.75 27.78 -14.19
C ALA A 448 15.81 29.02 -13.28
N GLY A 449 17.00 29.60 -13.15
CA GLY A 449 17.22 30.81 -12.35
C GLY A 449 17.08 30.61 -10.83
N ASN A 450 17.40 29.41 -10.32
CA ASN A 450 17.32 29.06 -8.89
C ASN A 450 15.94 29.35 -8.27
N ARG A 451 14.89 29.01 -9.02
CA ARG A 451 13.50 29.12 -8.56
C ARG A 451 13.14 27.88 -7.74
N HIS A 452 12.15 28.02 -6.87
CA HIS A 452 11.81 26.96 -5.90
C HIS A 452 10.39 26.42 -6.02
N LEU A 453 9.54 27.02 -6.86
CA LEU A 453 8.19 26.56 -7.14
C LEU A 453 7.87 26.78 -8.63
N GLU A 454 7.39 25.72 -9.27
CA GLU A 454 6.93 25.71 -10.65
C GLU A 454 5.43 25.36 -10.69
N LEU A 455 4.72 26.02 -11.60
CA LEU A 455 3.38 25.67 -12.06
C LEU A 455 3.44 25.55 -13.58
N ASP A 456 2.90 24.47 -14.12
CA ASP A 456 2.82 24.19 -15.54
C ASP A 456 1.39 23.82 -15.92
N VAL A 457 0.90 24.36 -17.03
CA VAL A 457 -0.45 24.14 -17.53
C VAL A 457 -0.37 23.74 -19.00
N GLY A 458 -0.83 22.52 -19.27
CA GLY A 458 -0.67 21.82 -20.54
C GLY A 458 0.37 20.68 -20.42
N ASP A 459 0.71 20.10 -21.57
CA ASP A 459 1.78 19.10 -21.68
C ASP A 459 2.53 19.35 -22.98
N SER A 460 3.86 19.32 -22.95
CA SER A 460 4.73 19.51 -24.12
C SER A 460 4.52 18.50 -25.26
N ARG A 461 3.82 17.39 -24.99
CA ARG A 461 3.48 16.32 -25.93
C ARG A 461 2.04 16.42 -26.45
N MET A 462 1.21 17.24 -25.82
CA MET A 462 -0.20 17.44 -26.21
C MET A 462 -0.35 18.59 -27.19
N PRO A 463 -1.47 18.64 -27.95
CA PRO A 463 -1.80 19.80 -28.75
C PRO A 463 -1.74 21.09 -27.91
N PRO A 464 -1.16 22.18 -28.45
CA PRO A 464 -1.14 23.49 -27.81
C PRO A 464 -2.53 23.93 -27.37
N ILE A 465 -2.63 24.53 -26.17
CA ILE A 465 -3.86 25.14 -25.70
C ILE A 465 -4.21 26.33 -26.62
N ALA A 466 -5.32 26.20 -27.35
CA ALA A 466 -5.75 27.20 -28.30
C ALA A 466 -5.99 28.55 -27.62
N GLY A 467 -5.46 29.62 -28.21
CA GLY A 467 -5.57 30.99 -27.69
C GLY A 467 -4.61 31.35 -26.57
N LEU A 468 -3.78 30.42 -26.08
CA LEU A 468 -2.71 30.70 -25.12
C LEU A 468 -1.41 31.07 -25.84
N PRO A 469 -0.72 32.18 -25.49
CA PRO A 469 0.57 32.51 -26.08
C PRO A 469 1.60 31.38 -25.85
N GLY A 470 2.16 30.82 -26.93
CA GLY A 470 3.10 29.69 -26.83
C GLY A 470 2.44 28.33 -26.57
N GLY A 471 1.10 28.26 -26.48
CA GLY A 471 0.36 27.01 -26.35
C GLY A 471 0.37 26.37 -24.96
N HIS A 472 1.03 27.00 -23.98
CA HIS A 472 1.14 26.51 -22.60
C HIS A 472 1.37 27.67 -21.62
N LEU A 473 1.25 27.41 -20.32
CA LEU A 473 1.54 28.38 -19.28
C LEU A 473 2.44 27.75 -18.21
N ARG A 474 3.74 28.05 -18.29
CA ARG A 474 4.72 27.68 -17.28
C ARG A 474 5.14 28.89 -16.46
N VAL A 475 5.08 28.78 -15.15
CA VAL A 475 5.26 29.86 -14.19
C VAL A 475 6.22 29.44 -13.09
N LEU A 476 7.19 30.29 -12.76
CA LEU A 476 8.20 30.02 -11.74
C LEU A 476 8.21 31.13 -10.69
N TRP A 477 8.12 30.73 -9.42
CA TRP A 477 8.30 31.62 -8.26
C TRP A 477 9.69 31.45 -7.66
N PRO A 478 10.30 32.55 -7.17
CA PRO A 478 11.62 32.49 -6.55
C PRO A 478 11.60 31.69 -5.27
N ASP A 479 10.50 31.74 -4.54
CA ASP A 479 10.37 31.09 -3.24
C ASP A 479 8.89 30.81 -2.95
N TYR A 480 8.63 29.99 -1.95
CA TYR A 480 7.30 29.69 -1.41
C TYR A 480 7.34 29.62 0.12
N LYS A 481 6.19 29.77 0.74
CA LYS A 481 5.99 29.57 2.18
C LYS A 481 5.02 28.43 2.38
N GLY A 482 5.20 27.63 3.42
CA GLY A 482 4.27 26.54 3.66
C GLY A 482 4.83 25.50 4.59
N GLN A 483 3.95 24.58 4.98
CA GLN A 483 4.34 23.37 5.66
C GLN A 483 4.31 22.24 4.64
N ILE A 484 5.47 21.63 4.45
CA ILE A 484 5.58 20.33 3.79
C ILE A 484 5.89 19.33 4.90
N PRO A 485 5.08 18.28 5.07
CA PRO A 485 5.36 17.27 6.09
C PRO A 485 6.72 16.64 5.79
N GLY A 486 7.60 16.60 6.78
CA GLY A 486 8.87 15.87 6.64
C GLY A 486 8.63 14.36 6.57
N HIS A 487 9.56 13.64 5.95
CA HIS A 487 9.54 12.18 5.90
C HIS A 487 9.13 11.56 7.23
N SER A 488 8.11 10.70 7.23
CA SER A 488 7.82 9.92 8.44
C SER A 488 8.83 8.77 8.56
N ALA A 489 10.05 9.08 9.02
CA ALA A 489 11.03 8.07 9.43
C ALA A 489 10.39 7.03 10.38
N GLY A 490 9.40 7.45 11.17
CA GLY A 490 8.61 6.59 12.04
C GLY A 490 7.93 5.41 11.34
N ARG A 491 7.48 5.54 10.08
CA ARG A 491 6.89 4.42 9.31
C ARG A 491 7.94 3.38 8.94
N TYR A 492 9.08 3.83 8.40
CA TYR A 492 10.20 2.93 8.06
C TYR A 492 10.72 2.17 9.28
N TRP A 493 10.92 2.87 10.40
CA TRP A 493 11.37 2.25 11.65
C TRP A 493 10.31 1.31 12.24
N GLY A 494 9.04 1.72 12.23
CA GLY A 494 7.93 0.89 12.71
C GLY A 494 7.76 -0.40 11.90
N GLY A 495 7.71 -0.29 10.57
CA GLY A 495 7.64 -1.43 9.66
C GLY A 495 8.85 -2.35 9.79
N GLY A 496 10.07 -1.79 9.85
CA GLY A 496 11.30 -2.54 10.07
C GLY A 496 11.32 -3.28 11.41
N ALA A 497 10.84 -2.67 12.50
CA ALA A 497 10.72 -3.30 13.81
C ALA A 497 9.72 -4.47 13.80
N VAL A 498 8.56 -4.29 13.16
CA VAL A 498 7.56 -5.37 13.01
C VAL A 498 8.10 -6.52 12.17
N LEU A 499 8.82 -6.22 11.08
CA LEU A 499 9.48 -7.24 10.26
C LEU A 499 10.51 -8.03 11.06
N LEU A 500 11.40 -7.34 11.78
CA LEU A 500 12.41 -7.98 12.62
C LEU A 500 11.77 -8.88 13.68
N ALA A 501 10.77 -8.37 14.41
CA ALA A 501 10.04 -9.15 15.41
C ALA A 501 9.35 -10.39 14.80
N SER A 502 8.79 -10.24 13.59
CA SER A 502 8.13 -11.33 12.87
C SER A 502 9.14 -12.40 12.41
N VAL A 503 10.30 -12.00 11.89
CA VAL A 503 11.38 -12.93 11.50
C VAL A 503 11.91 -13.68 12.73
N LEU A 504 12.19 -12.97 13.83
CA LEU A 504 12.64 -13.60 15.08
C LEU A 504 11.61 -14.60 15.62
N SER A 505 10.32 -14.25 15.55
CA SER A 505 9.23 -15.14 15.92
C SER A 505 9.18 -16.38 15.00
N GLY A 506 9.32 -16.19 13.69
CA GLY A 506 9.40 -17.28 12.71
C GLY A 506 10.59 -18.21 12.96
N LEU A 507 11.75 -17.67 13.32
CA LEU A 507 12.94 -18.45 13.71
C LEU A 507 12.68 -19.25 14.98
N TRP A 508 12.07 -18.63 15.99
CA TRP A 508 11.70 -19.31 17.23
C TRP A 508 10.71 -20.46 16.98
N LEU A 509 9.68 -20.24 16.16
CA LEU A 509 8.68 -21.25 15.78
C LEU A 509 9.31 -22.48 15.09
N ASN A 510 10.40 -22.29 14.35
CA ASN A 510 11.12 -23.33 13.63
C ASN A 510 12.34 -23.88 14.39
N SER A 511 12.56 -23.43 15.63
CA SER A 511 13.69 -23.91 16.43
C SER A 511 13.48 -25.38 16.87
N PRO A 512 14.54 -26.22 16.89
CA PRO A 512 14.40 -27.58 17.38
C PRO A 512 14.01 -27.55 18.85
N ARG A 513 12.79 -27.97 19.18
CA ARG A 513 12.40 -28.18 20.59
C ARG A 513 13.25 -29.31 21.13
N ARG A 514 14.11 -29.01 22.12
CA ARG A 514 14.74 -30.06 22.92
C ARG A 514 13.61 -30.90 23.51
N LYS A 515 13.62 -32.21 23.26
CA LYS A 515 12.72 -33.13 23.96
C LYS A 515 13.08 -33.01 25.43
N SER A 516 12.25 -32.33 26.22
CA SER A 516 12.25 -32.41 27.68
C SER A 516 11.60 -33.70 28.10
#